data_AF-A0A1C7D7D8-F1
#
_entry.id   AF-A0A1C7D7D8-F1
#
_cell.length_a   1.000
_cell.length_b   1.000
_cell.length_c   1.000
_cell.angle_alpha   90.00
_cell.angle_beta   90.00
_cell.angle_gamma   90.00
#
_symmetry.space_group_name_H-M   'P 1'
#
loop_
_entity.id
_entity.type
_entity.pdbx_description
1 polymer ?
#
loop_
_entity_poly.entity_id
_entity_poly.type
_entity_poly.pdbx_seq_one_letter_code
_entity_poly.pdbx_strand_id
1 'polypeptide(L)' 'MSQTYEFYTARAKECATEAAAAKLDNVRERALRSEATWRGLADQARAVAEQREKIARDKAALREIDDAQASQASPA' A
#
# COMPACT_ATOMS: atom_id res chain seq x y z
N MET A 1 14.33 -0.68 6.85
CA MET A 1 13.49 0.45 6.43
C MET A 1 12.46 -0.07 5.42
N SER A 2 11.16 0.00 5.72
CA SER A 2 10.13 -0.30 4.72
C SER A 2 9.96 0.92 3.81
N GLN A 3 10.15 0.73 2.50
CA GLN A 3 9.90 1.79 1.52
C GLN A 3 8.39 1.95 1.30
N THR A 4 7.92 3.16 1.01
CA THR A 4 6.49 3.51 0.95
C THR A 4 5.89 3.22 -0.43
N TYR A 5 4.55 3.20 -0.51
CA TYR A 5 3.82 3.16 -1.78
C TYR A 5 4.35 4.21 -2.77
N GLU A 6 4.47 5.47 -2.32
CA GLU A 6 4.96 6.59 -3.13
C GLU A 6 6.35 6.33 -3.72
N PHE A 7 7.26 5.74 -2.94
CA PHE A 7 8.59 5.39 -3.42
C PHE A 7 8.53 4.37 -4.55
N TYR A 8 7.78 3.29 -4.38
CA TYR A 8 7.66 2.25 -5.39
C TYR A 8 6.96 2.75 -6.66
N THR A 9 5.94 3.59 -6.51
CA THR A 9 5.24 4.23 -7.63
C THR A 9 6.16 5.17 -8.41
N ALA A 10 7.00 5.95 -7.73
CA ALA A 10 7.99 6.81 -8.39
C ALA A 10 8.98 5.98 -9.23
N ARG A 11 9.50 4.88 -8.67
CA ARG A 11 10.38 3.95 -9.41
C ARG A 11 9.70 3.29 -10.61
N ALA A 12 8.44 2.88 -10.45
CA ALA A 12 7.66 2.34 -11.57
C ALA A 12 7.54 3.36 -12.70
N LYS A 13 7.27 4.64 -12.38
CA LYS A 13 7.15 5.72 -13.36
C LYS A 13 8.48 6.04 -14.05
N GLU A 14 9.60 6.00 -13.33
CA GLU A 14 10.94 6.13 -13.91
C GLU A 14 11.18 5.04 -14.96
N CYS A 15 10.92 3.78 -14.62
CA CYS A 15 11.07 2.65 -15.55
C CYS A 15 10.12 2.75 -16.76
N ALA A 16 8.87 3.17 -16.55
CA ALA A 16 7.92 3.39 -17.64
C ALA A 16 8.42 4.49 -18.61
N THR A 17 9.02 5.56 -18.07
CA THR A 17 9.60 6.64 -18.88
C THR A 17 10.82 6.14 -19.67
N GLU A 18 11.67 5.33 -19.06
CA GLU A 18 12.81 4.68 -19.74
C GLU A 18 12.33 3.75 -20.88
N ALA A 19 11.31 2.93 -20.62
CA ALA A 19 10.72 2.05 -21.63
C ALA A 19 10.14 2.83 -22.82
N ALA A 20 9.48 3.97 -22.55
CA ALA A 20 8.92 4.84 -23.59
C ALA A 20 10.02 5.52 -24.43
N ALA A 21 11.15 5.88 -23.83
CA ALA A 21 12.29 6.49 -24.52
C ALA A 21 13.20 5.47 -25.22
N ALA A 22 13.06 4.18 -24.92
CA ALA A 22 13.93 3.12 -25.42
C ALA A 22 13.82 2.95 -26.95
N LYS A 23 14.96 3.07 -27.62
CA LYS A 23 15.09 2.86 -29.08
C LYS A 23 15.32 1.41 -29.47
N LEU A 24 15.81 0.59 -28.53
CA LEU A 24 16.06 -0.83 -28.73
C LEU A 24 15.06 -1.64 -27.92
N ASP A 25 14.51 -2.70 -28.52
CA ASP A 25 13.46 -3.51 -27.89
C ASP A 25 13.96 -4.22 -26.64
N ASN A 26 15.20 -4.71 -26.62
CA ASN A 26 15.80 -5.34 -25.44
C ASN A 26 15.90 -4.38 -24.23
N VAL A 27 16.12 -3.09 -24.47
CA VAL A 27 16.13 -2.05 -23.43
C VAL A 27 14.71 -1.78 -22.96
N ARG A 28 13.76 -1.65 -23.88
CA ARG A 28 12.33 -1.48 -23.57
C ARG A 28 11.82 -2.62 -22.69
N GLU A 29 12.05 -3.86 -23.09
CA GLU A 29 11.63 -5.05 -22.35
C GLU A 29 12.23 -5.13 -20.96
N ARG A 30 13.52 -4.80 -20.82
CA ARG A 30 14.17 -4.74 -19.51
C ARG A 30 13.51 -3.68 -18.62
N ALA A 31 13.29 -2.48 -19.13
CA ALA A 31 12.64 -1.40 -18.39
C ALA A 31 11.21 -1.78 -17.98
N LEU A 32 10.43 -2.42 -18.86
CA LEU A 32 9.08 -2.92 -18.55
C LEU A 32 9.07 -4.01 -17.45
N ARG A 33 10.05 -4.92 -17.45
CA ARG A 33 10.18 -5.91 -16.36
C ARG A 33 10.49 -5.25 -15.02
N SER A 34 11.33 -4.20 -15.04
CA SER A 34 11.61 -3.40 -13.85
C SER A 34 10.37 -2.64 -13.38
N GLU A 35 9.63 -2.00 -14.29
CA GLU A 35 8.34 -1.35 -13.97
C GLU A 35 7.38 -2.34 -13.30
N ALA A 36 7.20 -3.53 -13.89
CA ALA A 36 6.29 -4.54 -13.35
C ALA A 36 6.66 -4.95 -11.92
N THR A 37 7.96 -5.10 -11.64
CA THR A 37 8.45 -5.38 -10.28
C THR A 37 8.11 -4.24 -9.32
N TRP A 38 8.37 -3.00 -9.72
CA TRP A 38 8.09 -1.84 -8.88
C TRP A 38 6.60 -1.63 -8.64
N ARG A 39 5.75 -1.84 -9.64
CA ARG A 39 4.29 -1.80 -9.47
C ARG A 39 3.81 -2.87 -8.50
N GLY A 40 4.29 -4.10 -8.64
CA GLY A 40 3.95 -5.18 -7.70
C GLY A 40 4.30 -4.84 -6.25
N LEU A 41 5.44 -4.19 -6.02
CA LEU A 41 5.82 -3.71 -4.68
C LEU A 41 4.95 -2.54 -4.19
N ALA A 42 4.56 -1.62 -5.08
CA ALA A 42 3.63 -0.55 -4.76
C ALA A 42 2.28 -1.13 -4.32
N ASP A 43 1.72 -2.06 -5.09
CA ASP A 43 0.44 -2.69 -4.79
C ASP A 43 0.47 -3.43 -3.44
N GLN A 44 1.56 -4.14 -3.14
CA GLN A 44 1.77 -4.77 -1.83
C GLN A 44 1.83 -3.74 -0.70
N ALA A 45 2.57 -2.65 -0.87
CA ALA A 45 2.68 -1.60 0.14
C ALA A 45 1.32 -0.94 0.42
N ARG A 46 0.54 -0.72 -0.63
CA ARG A 46 -0.82 -0.19 -0.54
C ARG A 46 -1.75 -1.16 0.20
N ALA A 47 -1.75 -2.44 -0.18
CA ALA A 47 -2.58 -3.46 0.47
C ALA A 47 -2.28 -3.58 1.97
N VAL A 48 -1.00 -3.50 2.36
CA VAL A 48 -0.59 -3.49 3.77
C VAL A 48 -1.10 -2.26 4.50
N ALA A 49 -1.05 -1.08 3.88
CA ALA A 49 -1.57 0.16 4.49
C ALA A 49 -3.08 0.08 4.69
N GLU A 50 -3.83 -0.33 3.66
CA GLU A 50 -5.29 -0.50 3.71
C GLU A 50 -5.70 -1.51 4.79
N GLN A 51 -4.97 -2.63 4.91
CA GLN A 51 -5.24 -3.63 5.93
C GLN A 51 -4.98 -3.11 7.36
N ARG A 52 -3.93 -2.30 7.54
CA ARG A 52 -3.64 -1.67 8.84
C ARG A 52 -4.75 -0.70 9.24
N GLU A 53 -5.23 0.12 8.30
CA GLU A 53 -6.35 1.03 8.54
C GLU A 53 -7.64 0.27 8.89
N LYS A 54 -7.92 -0.84 8.19
CA LYS A 54 -9.06 -1.70 8.51
C LYS A 54 -8.96 -2.23 9.94
N ILE A 55 -7.82 -2.83 10.32
CA ILE A 55 -7.61 -3.37 11.66
C ILE A 55 -7.75 -2.27 12.73
N ALA A 56 -7.21 -1.07 12.47
CA ALA A 56 -7.32 0.06 13.40
C ALA A 56 -8.78 0.48 13.61
N ARG A 57 -9.58 0.57 12.53
CA ARG A 57 -11.01 0.87 12.60
C ARG A 57 -11.79 -0.20 13.35
N ASP A 58 -11.56 -1.47 13.02
CA ASP A 58 -12.25 -2.59 13.67
C ASP A 58 -11.95 -2.60 15.18
N LYS A 59 -10.69 -2.36 15.56
CA LYS A 59 -10.29 -2.28 16.97
C LYS A 59 -10.87 -1.07 17.70
N ALA A 60 -10.98 0.08 17.03
CA ALA A 60 -11.62 1.27 17.61
C ALA A 60 -13.11 1.02 17.86
N ALA A 61 -13.82 0.44 16.89
CA ALA A 61 -15.23 0.09 17.03
C ALA A 61 -15.48 -0.91 18.18
N LEU A 62 -14.62 -1.93 18.32
CA LEU A 62 -14.72 -2.87 19.45
C LEU A 62 -14.53 -2.18 20.80
N ARG A 63 -13.57 -1.24 20.91
CA ARG A 63 -13.36 -0.47 22.14
C ARG A 63 -14.55 0.41 22.49
N GLU A 64 -15.14 1.08 21.49
CA GLU A 64 -16.34 1.90 21.70
C GLU A 64 -17.54 1.05 22.19
N ILE A 65 -17.69 -0.16 21.67
CA ILE A 65 -18.71 -1.12 22.14
C ILE A 65 -18.44 -1.53 23.59
N ASP A 66 -17.21 -1.93 23.90
CA ASP A 66 -16.82 -2.35 25.25
C ASP A 66 -17.04 -1.22 26.28
N ASP A 67 -16.66 0.01 25.94
CA ASP A 67 -16.85 1.21 26.78
C ASP A 67 -18.34 1.55 26.97
N ALA A 68 -19.14 1.42 25.90
CA ALA A 68 -20.59 1.60 25.95
C ALA A 68 -21.29 0.53 26.81
N GLN A 69 -20.80 -0.70 26.80
CA GLN A 69 -21.32 -1.78 27.66
C GLN A 69 -20.92 -1.59 29.12
N ALA A 70 -19.67 -1.19 29.38
CA ALA A 70 -19.18 -0.93 30.73
C ALA A 70 -19.94 0.22 31.42
N SER A 71 -20.27 1.28 30.67
CA SER A 71 -21.07 2.39 31.18
C SER A 71 -22.54 2.03 31.44
N GLN A 72 -23.13 1.13 30.65
CA GLN A 72 -24.50 0.63 30.86
C GLN A 72 -24.60 -0.39 32.01
N ALA A 73 -23.54 -1.14 32.28
CA ALA A 73 -23.50 -2.16 33.33
C ALA A 73 -23.27 -1.61 34.75
N SER A 74 -23.05 -0.29 34.91
CA SER A 74 -23.08 0.39 36.21
C SER A 74 -24.33 1.28 36.37
N PRO A 75 -25.53 0.72 36.57
CA PRO A 75 -26.62 1.46 37.19
C PRO A 75 -26.45 1.40 38.72
N ALA A 76 -26.49 2.57 39.36
CA ALA A 76 -26.45 2.74 40.82
C ALA A 76 -27.72 2.21 41.52
#